data_AF-A0A3C1BSP9-F1
#
_entry.id   AF-A0A3C1BSP9-F1
#
_cell.length_a   1.000
_cell.length_b   1.000
_cell.length_c   1.000
_cell.angle_alpha   90.00
_cell.angle_beta   90.00
_cell.angle_gamma   90.00
#
_symmetry.space_group_name_H-M   'P 1'
#
loop_
_entity.id
_entity.type
_entity.pdbx_description
1 polymer ?
#
loop_
_entity_poly.entity_id
_entity_poly.type
_entity_poly.pdbx_seq_one_letter_code
_entity_poly.pdbx_strand_id
1 'polypeptide(L)' 'SAIRNLIREDKLHQVYSMMQSGQSEHGMQTMSQSLFENYSKGLITYEDAVNRAVYPDEVRQLIDRAGGPRRKR' A
#
# COMPACT_ATOMS: atom_id res chain seq x y z
N SER A 1 -12.50 8.76 15.87
CA SER A 1 -11.33 9.45 15.26
C SER A 1 -10.03 8.89 15.80
N ALA A 2 -9.67 7.68 15.37
CA ALA A 2 -8.52 6.95 15.89
C ALA A 2 -7.18 7.57 15.46
N ILE A 3 -7.02 7.96 14.19
CA ILE A 3 -5.80 8.63 13.70
C ILE A 3 -5.56 9.96 14.42
N ARG A 4 -6.62 10.76 14.66
CA ARG A 4 -6.48 12.02 15.41
C ARG A 4 -5.97 11.82 16.83
N ASN A 5 -6.32 10.70 17.48
CA ASN A 5 -5.83 10.38 18.81
C ASN A 5 -4.36 9.94 18.76
N LEU A 6 -3.99 9.09 17.78
CA LEU A 6 -2.59 8.67 17.59
C LEU A 6 -1.65 9.85 17.31
N ILE A 7 -2.11 10.87 16.58
CA ILE A 7 -1.33 12.10 16.35
C ILE A 7 -1.11 12.89 17.66
N ARG A 8 -2.12 12.97 18.53
CA ARG A 8 -2.01 13.67 19.83
C ARG A 8 -1.11 12.95 20.82
N GLU A 9 -1.05 11.63 20.72
CA GLU A 9 -0.27 10.76 21.62
C GLU A 9 1.15 10.48 21.11
N ASP A 10 1.60 11.14 20.03
CA ASP A 10 2.90 10.92 19.36
C ASP A 10 3.14 9.45 18.94
N LYS A 11 2.07 8.74 18.59
CA LYS A 11 2.08 7.33 18.16
C LYS A 11 2.03 7.21 16.65
N LEU A 12 2.83 8.02 15.93
CA LEU A 12 2.82 8.07 14.47
C LEU A 12 3.13 6.71 13.81
N HIS A 13 3.97 5.89 14.43
CA HIS A 13 4.27 4.54 13.95
C HIS A 13 3.03 3.63 13.87
N GLN A 14 2.02 3.84 14.72
CA GLN A 14 0.78 3.05 14.72
C GLN A 14 -0.19 3.46 13.61
N VAL A 15 -0.01 4.65 13.04
CA VAL A 15 -0.83 5.13 11.92
C VAL A 15 -0.70 4.18 10.72
N TYR A 16 0.48 3.59 10.52
CA TYR A 16 0.70 2.62 9.44
C TYR A 16 -0.20 1.39 9.56
N SER A 17 -0.24 0.76 10.74
CA SER A 17 -1.11 -0.38 11.02
C SER A 17 -2.58 -0.01 10.90
N MET A 18 -2.97 1.19 11.36
CA MET A 18 -4.34 1.69 11.19
C MET A 18 -4.72 1.91 9.73
N MET A 19 -3.79 2.36 8.89
CA MET A 19 -4.03 2.49 7.45
C MET A 19 -4.22 1.14 6.76
N GLN A 20 -3.46 0.12 7.17
CA GLN A 20 -3.64 -1.24 6.64
C GLN A 20 -5.01 -1.84 7.02
N SER A 21 -5.45 -1.66 8.28
CA SER A 21 -6.75 -2.18 8.73
C SER A 21 -7.95 -1.34 8.27
N GLY A 22 -7.75 -0.04 8.04
CA GLY A 22 -8.80 0.92 7.67
C GLY A 22 -9.18 0.93 6.19
N GLN A 23 -8.62 0.03 5.38
CA GLN A 23 -8.82 0.00 3.93
C GLN A 23 -10.29 -0.21 3.55
N SER A 24 -10.97 -1.18 4.16
CA SER A 24 -12.34 -1.55 3.79
C SER A 24 -13.40 -0.57 4.33
N GLU A 25 -13.19 0.01 5.51
CA GLU A 25 -14.20 0.87 6.15
C GLU A 25 -14.05 2.36 5.84
N HIS A 26 -12.82 2.81 5.58
CA HIS A 26 -12.51 4.24 5.50
C HIS A 26 -11.76 4.62 4.22
N GLY A 27 -11.54 3.67 3.31
CA GLY A 27 -10.78 3.90 2.08
C GLY A 27 -9.33 4.31 2.36
N MET A 28 -8.78 3.93 3.52
CA MET A 28 -7.37 4.20 3.82
C MET A 28 -6.50 3.41 2.85
N GLN A 29 -5.41 4.04 2.40
CA GLN A 29 -4.53 3.45 1.41
C GLN A 29 -3.09 3.70 1.79
N THR A 30 -2.29 2.64 1.87
CA THR A 30 -0.84 2.76 2.02
C THR A 30 -0.18 3.06 0.68
N MET A 31 1.05 3.56 0.71
CA MET A 31 1.84 3.76 -0.50
C MET A 31 2.06 2.44 -1.25
N SER A 32 2.37 1.35 -0.53
CA SER A 32 2.56 0.02 -1.09
C SER A 32 1.33 -0.45 -1.88
N GLN A 33 0.13 -0.24 -1.32
CA GLN A 33 -1.14 -0.57 -1.99
C GLN A 33 -1.37 0.27 -3.24
N SER A 34 -1.10 1.59 -3.17
CA SER A 34 -1.20 2.49 -4.33
C SER A 34 -0.30 2.04 -5.49
N LEU A 35 0.96 1.69 -5.18
CA LEU A 35 1.94 1.25 -6.18
C LEU A 35 1.51 -0.08 -6.79
N PHE A 36 1.07 -1.03 -5.96
CA PHE A 36 0.54 -2.31 -6.42
C PHE A 36 -0.67 -2.14 -7.35
N GLU A 37 -1.60 -1.23 -7.04
CA GLU A 37 -2.75 -0.96 -7.92
C GLU A 37 -2.34 -0.37 -9.27
N ASN A 38 -1.43 0.61 -9.27
CA ASN A 38 -0.94 1.21 -10.50
C ASN A 38 -0.19 0.20 -11.37
N TYR A 39 0.61 -0.68 -10.74
CA TYR A 39 1.26 -1.79 -11.41
C TYR A 39 0.24 -2.78 -11.99
N SER A 40 -0.77 -3.16 -11.21
CA SER A 40 -1.83 -4.08 -11.63
C SER A 40 -2.68 -3.52 -12.79
N LYS A 41 -2.80 -2.19 -12.87
CA LYS A 41 -3.46 -1.48 -13.99
C LYS A 41 -2.55 -1.34 -15.22
N GLY A 42 -1.26 -1.70 -15.11
CA GLY A 42 -0.26 -1.57 -16.17
C GLY A 42 0.21 -0.12 -16.39
N LEU A 43 0.01 0.76 -15.41
CA LEU A 43 0.39 2.18 -15.51
C LEU A 43 1.86 2.42 -15.18
N ILE A 44 2.48 1.52 -14.42
CA ILE A 44 3.90 1.57 -14.03
C ILE A 44 4.54 0.20 -14.19
N THR A 45 5.87 0.18 -14.33
CA THR A 45 6.63 -1.07 -14.38
C THR A 45 6.84 -1.65 -12.98
N TYR A 46 7.25 -2.93 -12.92
CA TYR A 46 7.63 -3.57 -11.65
C TYR A 46 8.79 -2.82 -10.97
N GLU A 47 9.80 -2.45 -11.76
CA GLU A 47 10.97 -1.73 -11.24
C GLU A 47 10.58 -0.37 -10.68
N ASP A 48 9.71 0.38 -11.38
CA ASP A 48 9.22 1.67 -10.88
C ASP A 48 8.42 1.51 -9.58
N ALA A 49 7.58 0.48 -9.48
CA ALA A 49 6.80 0.20 -8.29
C ALA A 49 7.71 -0.10 -7.09
N VAL A 50 8.76 -0.90 -7.29
CA VAL A 50 9.67 -1.34 -6.23
C VAL A 50 10.65 -0.23 -5.83
N ASN A 51 11.23 0.49 -6.80
CA ASN A 51 12.21 1.54 -6.56
C ASN A 51 11.62 2.77 -5.86
N ARG A 52 10.32 3.01 -6.05
CA ARG A 52 9.63 4.17 -5.48
C ARG A 52 8.90 3.85 -4.18
N ALA A 53 8.87 2.60 -3.76
CA ALA A 53 8.24 2.16 -2.52
C ALA A 53 9.07 2.53 -1.30
N VAL A 54 8.40 2.98 -0.23
CA VAL A 54 9.03 3.15 1.10
C VAL A 54 9.42 1.79 1.68
N TYR A 55 8.61 0.76 1.43
CA TYR A 55 8.87 -0.63 1.81
C TYR A 55 8.84 -1.54 0.57
N PRO A 56 9.96 -1.69 -0.15
CA PRO A 56 10.02 -2.47 -1.38
C PRO A 56 9.54 -3.91 -1.22
N ASP A 57 9.86 -4.54 -0.09
CA ASP A 57 9.48 -5.94 0.17
C ASP A 57 7.98 -6.14 0.33
N GLU A 58 7.27 -5.16 0.89
CA GLU A 58 5.80 -5.22 0.94
C GLU A 58 5.20 -5.18 -0.46
N VAL A 59 5.71 -4.30 -1.34
CA VAL A 59 5.23 -4.21 -2.72
C VAL A 59 5.50 -5.50 -3.47
N ARG A 60 6.68 -6.10 -3.30
CA ARG A 60 7.00 -7.42 -3.86
C ARG A 60 6.02 -8.48 -3.38
N GLN A 61 5.79 -8.58 -2.07
CA GLN A 61 4.85 -9.55 -1.50
C GLN A 61 3.42 -9.34 -2.01
N LEU A 62 2.97 -8.09 -2.18
CA LEU A 62 1.65 -7.78 -2.74
C LEU A 62 1.54 -8.24 -4.20
N ILE A 63 2.56 -7.98 -5.01
CA ILE A 63 2.62 -8.41 -6.42
C ILE A 63 2.65 -9.94 -6.52
N ASP A 64 3.47 -10.60 -5.70
CA ASP A 64 3.60 -12.06 -5.67
C ASP A 64 2.28 -12.73 -5.25
N ARG A 65 1.63 -12.20 -4.20
CA ARG A 65 0.30 -12.69 -3.75
C ARG A 65 -0.79 -12.53 -4.80
N ALA A 66 -0.71 -11.50 -5.63
CA ALA A 66 -1.71 -11.24 -6.67
C ALA A 66 -1.54 -12.10 -7.94
N GLY A 67 -0.47 -12.90 -8.02
CA GLY A 67 -0.23 -13.83 -9.12
C GLY A 67 0.39 -13.19 -10.36
N GLY A 68 1.22 -12.16 -10.19
CA GLY A 68 1.89 -11.48 -11.30
C GLY A 68 0.95 -10.56 -12.12
N PRO A 69 1.48 -9.87 -13.16
CA PRO A 69 0.73 -8.85 -13.87
C PRO A 69 -0.50 -9.49 -14.51
N ARG A 70 -1.69 -9.09 -14.04
CA ARG A 70 -2.96 -9.43 -14.68
C ARG A 70 -2.99 -8.72 -16.03
N ARG A 71 -2.40 -9.33 -17.06
CA ARG A 71 -2.67 -8.96 -18.46
C ARG A 71 -4.19 -9.03 -18.61
N LYS A 72 -4.82 -7.86 -18.79
CA LYS A 72 -6.21 -7.79 -19.25
C LYS A 72 -6.31 -8.65 -20.51
N ARG A 73 -7.08 -9.73 -20.43
CA ARG A 73 -7.61 -10.42 -21.60
C ARG A 73 -8.62 -9.51 -22.27
#